data_AF-K2B0G4-F1
#
_entry.id   AF-K2B0G4-F1
#
_cell.length_a   1.000
_cell.length_b   1.000
_cell.length_c   1.000
_cell.angle_alpha   90.00
_cell.angle_beta   90.00
_cell.angle_gamma   90.00
#
_symmetry.space_group_name_H-M   'P 1'
#
loop_
_entity.id
_entity.type
_entity.pdbx_description
1 polymer ?
#
loop_
_entity_poly.entity_id
_entity_poly.type
_entity_poly.pdbx_seq_one_letter_code
_entity_poly.pdbx_strand_id
1 'polypeptide(L)'
;MFYTLYYFLKDGAKMLARLMHLSPLGNQYEEMLYEQFTSTTRATLKSTLIVGGIQGSLGGLLFLIAGIDGALIWGTIMVVLAIIPAVG
;
A
#
# COMPACT_ATOMS: atom_id res chain seq x y z
N MET A 1 1.21 9.36 13.25
CA MET A 1 0.95 8.47 12.10
C MET A 1 1.66 7.13 12.23
N PHE A 2 2.99 7.05 12.36
CA PHE A 2 3.70 5.76 12.52
C PHE A 2 3.23 4.92 13.73
N TYR A 3 2.97 5.56 14.87
CA TYR A 3 2.40 4.88 16.05
C TYR A 3 1.04 4.24 15.72
N THR A 4 0.12 5.01 15.14
CA THR A 4 -1.20 4.51 14.72
C THR A 4 -1.09 3.40 13.67
N LEU A 5 -0.21 3.58 12.67
CA LEU A 5 0.06 2.61 11.61
C LEU A 5 0.57 1.28 12.20
N TYR A 6 1.50 1.35 13.17
CA TYR A 6 2.02 0.18 13.87
C TYR A 6 0.90 -0.63 14.54
N TYR A 7 0.01 0.02 15.30
CA TYR A 7 -1.12 -0.67 15.93
C TYR A 7 -2.16 -1.16 14.89
N PHE A 8 -2.37 -0.43 13.81
CA PHE A 8 -3.25 -0.87 12.72
C PHE A 8 -2.70 -2.11 12.00
N LEU A 9 -1.38 -2.22 11.78
CA LEU A 9 -0.79 -3.43 11.23
C LEU A 9 -0.76 -4.58 12.24
N LYS A 10 -0.42 -4.30 13.50
CA LYS A 10 -0.27 -5.31 14.55
C LYS A 10 -1.60 -5.92 14.99
N ASP A 11 -2.59 -5.06 15.27
CA ASP A 11 -3.85 -5.43 15.89
C ASP A 11 -5.07 -5.24 14.96
N GLY A 12 -4.82 -4.92 13.68
CA GLY A 12 -5.86 -4.57 12.69
C GLY A 12 -6.96 -5.61 12.55
N ALA A 13 -6.62 -6.91 12.49
CA ALA A 13 -7.61 -7.98 12.38
C ALA A 13 -8.56 -8.03 13.60
N LYS A 14 -8.04 -7.82 14.81
CA LYS A 14 -8.84 -7.77 16.04
C LYS A 14 -9.69 -6.50 16.08
N MET A 15 -9.14 -5.36 15.67
CA MET A 15 -9.89 -4.10 15.59
C MET A 15 -11.03 -4.21 14.58
N LEU A 16 -10.77 -4.77 13.40
CA LEU A 16 -11.76 -4.93 12.34
C LEU A 16 -12.86 -5.91 12.73
N ALA A 17 -12.53 -7.04 13.36
CA ALA A 17 -13.51 -7.98 13.88
C ALA A 17 -14.44 -7.35 14.93
N ARG A 18 -13.90 -6.50 15.81
CA ARG A 18 -14.71 -5.74 16.79
C ARG A 18 -15.60 -4.70 16.12
N LEU A 19 -15.07 -3.97 15.12
CA LEU A 19 -15.84 -2.99 14.35
C LEU A 19 -16.99 -3.65 13.60
N MET A 20 -16.76 -4.82 13.02
CA MET A 20 -17.78 -5.60 12.34
C MET A 20 -18.86 -6.06 13.31
N HIS A 21 -18.49 -6.63 14.46
CA HIS A 21 -19.49 -7.11 15.44
C HIS A 21 -20.38 -6.01 16.04
N LEU A 22 -19.92 -4.76 16.04
CA LEU A 22 -20.70 -3.60 16.47
C LEU A 22 -21.66 -3.08 15.37
N SER A 23 -21.51 -3.58 14.14
CA SER A 23 -22.31 -3.17 13.00
C SER A 23 -23.69 -3.83 13.03
N PRO A 24 -24.77 -3.09 12.73
CA PRO A 24 -26.12 -3.66 12.63
C PRO A 24 -26.41 -4.32 11.26
N LEU A 25 -25.37 -4.60 10.45
CA LEU A 25 -25.50 -5.11 9.07
C LEU A 25 -25.93 -6.59 9.02
N GLY A 26 -25.63 -7.37 10.06
CA GLY A 26 -25.91 -8.80 10.11
C GLY A 26 -24.83 -9.63 9.39
N ASN A 27 -24.59 -10.85 9.89
CA ASN A 27 -23.42 -11.67 9.54
C ASN A 27 -23.14 -11.81 8.03
N GLN A 28 -24.17 -11.97 7.20
CA GLN A 28 -24.00 -12.17 5.75
C GLN A 28 -23.47 -10.92 5.04
N TYR A 29 -24.00 -9.75 5.39
CA TYR A 29 -23.56 -8.47 4.79
C TYR A 29 -22.20 -8.03 5.35
N GLU A 30 -21.92 -8.34 6.61
CA GLU A 30 -20.61 -8.17 7.22
C GLU A 30 -19.53 -8.96 6.45
N GLU A 31 -19.74 -10.26 6.23
CA GLU A 31 -18.77 -11.10 5.53
C GLU A 31 -18.52 -10.62 4.09
N MET A 32 -19.58 -10.28 3.35
CA MET A 32 -19.45 -9.65 2.03
C MET A 32 -18.65 -8.34 2.06
N LEU A 33 -18.91 -7.47 3.05
CA LEU A 33 -18.21 -6.20 3.17
C LEU A 33 -16.72 -6.42 3.47
N TYR A 34 -16.41 -7.38 4.34
CA TYR A 34 -15.04 -7.74 4.67
C TYR A 34 -14.27 -8.28 3.44
N GLU A 35 -14.89 -9.16 2.67
CA GLU A 35 -14.30 -9.69 1.44
C GLU A 35 -14.07 -8.58 0.41
N GLN A 36 -15.08 -7.73 0.18
CA GLN A 36 -14.98 -6.62 -0.76
C GLN A 36 -13.89 -5.64 -0.33
N PHE A 37 -13.85 -5.27 0.95
CA PHE A 37 -12.83 -4.37 1.49
C PHE A 37 -11.42 -4.96 1.33
N THR A 38 -11.25 -6.24 1.65
CA THR A 38 -9.97 -6.94 1.49
C THR A 38 -9.56 -7.02 0.04
N SER A 39 -10.52 -7.30 -0.85
CA SER A 39 -10.30 -7.35 -2.30
C SER A 39 -9.85 -5.99 -2.85
N THR A 40 -10.57 -4.92 -2.54
CA THR A 40 -10.23 -3.56 -2.96
C THR A 40 -8.88 -3.13 -2.38
N THR A 41 -8.64 -3.34 -1.09
CA THR A 41 -7.36 -2.99 -0.45
C THR A 41 -6.19 -3.73 -1.11
N ARG A 42 -6.36 -5.03 -1.38
CA ARG A 42 -5.33 -5.83 -2.07
C ARG A 42 -5.11 -5.36 -3.50
N ALA A 43 -6.17 -4.99 -4.22
CA ALA A 43 -6.07 -4.45 -5.57
C ALA A 43 -5.30 -3.11 -5.57
N THR A 44 -5.59 -2.22 -4.63
CA THR A 44 -4.87 -0.95 -4.46
C THR A 44 -3.40 -1.18 -4.14
N LEU A 45 -3.09 -2.04 -3.16
CA LEU A 45 -1.69 -2.34 -2.79
C LEU A 45 -0.91 -2.94 -3.97
N LYS A 46 -1.50 -3.88 -4.72
CA LYS A 46 -0.89 -4.44 -5.92
C LYS A 46 -0.67 -3.36 -6.98
N SER A 47 -1.65 -2.49 -7.21
CA SER A 47 -1.54 -1.38 -8.16
C SER A 47 -0.39 -0.44 -7.79
N THR A 48 -0.29 -0.03 -6.52
CA THR A 48 0.79 0.81 -6.02
C THR A 48 2.16 0.17 -6.22
N LEU A 49 2.30 -1.13 -5.97
CA LEU A 49 3.57 -1.85 -6.21
C LEU A 49 3.94 -1.89 -7.70
N ILE A 50 2.96 -2.14 -8.58
CA ILE A 50 3.17 -2.17 -10.03
C ILE A 50 3.59 -0.79 -10.54
N VAL A 51 2.85 0.25 -10.18
CA VAL A 51 3.13 1.63 -10.58
C VAL A 51 4.49 2.08 -10.03
N GLY A 52 4.79 1.78 -8.76
CA GLY A 52 6.09 2.09 -8.15
C GLY A 52 7.26 1.41 -8.85
N GLY A 53 7.11 0.14 -9.24
CA GLY A 53 8.11 -0.58 -10.03
C GLY A 53 8.34 0.05 -11.41
N ILE A 54 7.26 0.41 -12.11
CA ILE A 54 7.33 1.11 -13.40
C ILE A 54 8.01 2.48 -13.23
N GLN A 55 7.60 3.25 -12.23
CA GLN A 55 8.15 4.57 -11.93
C GLN A 55 9.64 4.51 -11.61
N GLY A 56 10.07 3.60 -10.73
CA GLY A 56 11.48 3.48 -10.37
C GLY A 56 12.35 2.98 -11.51
N SER A 57 11.82 2.10 -12.36
CA SER A 57 12.52 1.63 -13.57
C SER A 57 12.68 2.76 -14.59
N LEU A 58 11.59 3.49 -14.90
CA LEU A 58 11.62 4.62 -15.82
C LEU A 58 12.48 5.77 -15.29
N GLY A 59 12.33 6.11 -14.01
CA GLY A 59 13.13 7.15 -13.34
C GLY A 59 14.62 6.81 -13.32
N GLY A 60 14.97 5.55 -13.02
CA GLY A 60 16.34 5.05 -13.11
C GLY A 60 16.92 5.13 -14.53
N LEU A 61 16.14 4.73 -15.54
CA LEU A 61 16.52 4.87 -16.95
C LEU A 61 16.75 6.34 -17.35
N LEU A 62 15.86 7.24 -16.93
CA LEU A 62 16.01 8.67 -17.20
C LEU A 62 17.27 9.24 -16.55
N PHE A 63 17.58 8.84 -15.32
CA PHE A 63 18.80 9.29 -14.64
C PHE A 63 20.07 8.73 -15.26
N LEU A 64 20.04 7.50 -15.78
CA LEU A 64 21.13 6.94 -16.56
C LEU A 64 21.37 7.77 -17.84
N ILE A 65 20.31 8.10 -18.58
CA ILE A 65 20.40 8.89 -19.81
C ILE A 65 20.87 10.32 -19.52
N ALA A 66 20.44 10.91 -18.41
CA ALA A 66 20.83 12.25 -17.98
C ALA A 66 22.27 12.33 -17.45
N GLY A 67 22.99 11.21 -17.32
CA GLY A 67 24.35 11.17 -16.79
C GLY A 67 24.44 11.45 -15.30
N ILE A 68 23.37 11.18 -14.54
CA ILE A 68 23.34 11.37 -13.08
C ILE A 68 24.00 10.16 -12.41
N ASP A 69 25.03 10.42 -11.62
CA ASP A 69 25.69 9.41 -10.80
C ASP A 69 24.69 8.78 -9.81
N GLY A 70 24.75 7.45 -9.67
CA GLY A 70 23.89 6.71 -8.76
C GLY A 70 22.44 6.54 -9.23
N ALA A 71 22.18 6.58 -10.54
CA ALA A 71 20.85 6.33 -11.11
C ALA A 71 20.14 5.06 -10.58
N LEU A 72 20.88 3.98 -10.34
CA LEU A 72 20.37 2.74 -9.72
C LEU A 72 19.91 2.95 -8.27
N ILE A 73 20.65 3.75 -7.50
CA ILE A 73 20.32 4.06 -6.11
C ILE A 73 19.01 4.85 -6.07
N TRP A 74 18.93 5.89 -6.89
CA TRP A 74 17.73 6.72 -7.00
C TRP A 74 16.51 5.97 -7.51
N GLY A 75 16.65 5.13 -8.54
CA GLY A 75 15.57 4.27 -9.02
C GLY A 75 15.05 3.33 -7.92
N THR A 76 15.95 2.75 -7.14
CA THR A 76 15.59 1.89 -5.98
C THR A 76 14.85 2.68 -4.91
N ILE A 77 15.33 3.88 -4.56
CA ILE A 77 14.67 4.78 -3.61
C ILE A 77 13.25 5.11 -4.09
N MET A 78 13.04 5.38 -5.38
CA MET A 78 11.71 5.65 -5.92
C MET A 78 10.77 4.44 -5.77
N VAL A 79 11.25 3.21 -6.03
CA VAL A 79 10.45 1.99 -5.81
C VAL A 79 10.06 1.84 -4.34
N VAL A 80 11.01 2.04 -3.42
CA VAL A 80 10.77 1.91 -1.97
C VAL A 80 9.78 2.98 -1.49
N LEU A 81 9.95 4.23 -1.93
CA LEU A 81 9.09 5.35 -1.52
C LEU A 81 7.67 5.23 -2.09
N ALA A 82 7.49 4.65 -3.28
CA ALA A 82 6.17 4.43 -3.86
C ALA A 82 5.26 3.54 -3.00
N ILE A 83 5.84 2.72 -2.12
CA ILE A 83 5.11 1.83 -1.21
C ILE A 83 4.58 2.59 0.02
N ILE A 84 5.20 3.73 0.37
CA ILE A 84 4.84 4.52 1.56
C ILE A 84 3.61 5.37 1.23
N PRO A 85 2.42 5.03 1.77
CA PRO A 85 1.22 5.83 1.56
C PRO A 85 1.43 7.21 2.23
N ALA A 86 1.13 8.29 1.50
CA ALA A 86 1.29 9.71 1.85
C ALA A 86 2.58 10.42 1.41
N VAL A 87 3.59 9.72 0.89
CA VAL A 87 4.77 10.37 0.25
C VAL A 87 4.74 10.23 -1.28
N GLY A 88 4.06 9.21 -1.80
CA GLY A 88 3.72 9.05 -3.21
C GLY A 88 2.40 9.72 -3.60
#